data_AF-A0A1B7YH43-F1
#
_entry.id   AF-A0A1B7YH43-F1
#
_cell.length_a   1.000
_cell.length_b   1.000
_cell.length_c   1.000
_cell.angle_alpha   90.00
_cell.angle_beta   90.00
_cell.angle_gamma   90.00
#
_symmetry.space_group_name_H-M   'P 1'
#
loop_
_entity.id
_entity.type
_entity.pdbx_description
1 polymer ?
#
loop_
_entity_poly.entity_id
_entity_poly.type
_entity_poly.pdbx_seq_one_letter_code
_entity_poly.pdbx_strand_id
1 'polypeptide(L)'
;MGSPSGPPLRPRASSNFMGIRASGFPPSMTPQEKHLFSDRVNSATTRLSSTMAASDSPDGFIFVVYFHKSTAADALALLKAADIRVRGHEVQFS
;
A
#
# COMPACT_ATOMS: atom_id res chain seq x y z
N MET A 1 27.06 16.31 -31.23
CA MET A 1 25.78 16.68 -30.57
C MET A 1 24.93 15.42 -30.47
N GLY A 2 24.83 14.82 -29.29
CA GLY A 2 23.98 13.64 -29.03
C GLY A 2 23.09 13.93 -27.82
N SER A 3 21.80 14.08 -28.08
CA SER A 3 20.73 14.38 -27.11
C SER A 3 20.43 13.21 -26.17
N PRO A 4 19.78 13.46 -25.02
CA PRO A 4 20.09 12.84 -23.74
C PRO A 4 19.41 11.47 -23.59
N SER A 5 20.19 10.46 -23.20
CA SER A 5 19.63 9.27 -22.56
C SER A 5 19.18 9.66 -21.15
N GLY A 6 17.94 10.18 -21.05
CA GLY A 6 17.28 10.39 -19.77
C GLY A 6 17.24 9.06 -18.99
N PRO A 7 17.48 9.06 -17.67
CA PRO A 7 17.46 7.84 -16.87
C PRO A 7 16.08 7.18 -16.98
N PRO A 8 15.98 5.84 -17.02
CA PRO A 8 14.69 5.18 -17.04
C PRO A 8 13.92 5.56 -15.77
N LEU A 9 12.85 6.34 -15.95
CA LEU A 9 11.82 6.59 -14.94
C LEU A 9 11.02 5.31 -14.73
N ARG A 10 11.64 4.34 -14.05
CA ARG A 10 10.91 3.38 -13.23
C ARG A 10 11.52 3.51 -11.84
N PRO A 11 10.74 3.73 -10.78
CA PRO A 11 11.21 3.41 -9.46
C PRO A 11 11.52 1.90 -9.52
N ARG A 12 12.81 1.55 -9.67
CA ARG A 12 13.27 0.26 -9.16
C ARG A 12 12.84 0.32 -7.71
N ALA A 13 11.78 -0.42 -7.35
CA ALA A 13 11.54 -0.76 -5.96
C ALA A 13 12.92 -1.17 -5.44
N SER A 14 13.49 -0.34 -4.58
CA SER A 14 14.79 -0.60 -4.01
C SER A 14 14.72 -2.02 -3.47
N SER A 15 15.68 -2.86 -3.83
CA SER A 15 15.69 -4.33 -3.64
C SER A 15 15.39 -4.78 -2.19
N ASN A 16 15.32 -3.84 -1.25
CA ASN A 16 15.10 -4.04 0.17
C ASN A 16 13.64 -3.88 0.61
N PHE A 17 12.69 -3.59 -0.28
CA PHE A 17 11.28 -3.42 0.07
C PHE A 17 10.41 -4.57 -0.45
N MET A 18 9.35 -4.86 0.30
CA MET A 18 8.32 -5.85 -0.02
C MET A 18 6.97 -5.15 0.01
N GLY A 19 6.19 -5.30 -1.07
CA GLY A 19 4.85 -4.76 -1.16
C GLY A 19 3.84 -5.73 -0.57
N ILE A 20 3.04 -5.26 0.38
CA ILE A 20 1.86 -5.96 0.89
C ILE A 20 0.66 -5.40 0.14
N ARG A 21 -0.11 -6.28 -0.50
CA ARG A 21 -1.32 -5.90 -1.23
C ARG A 21 -2.49 -5.83 -0.26
N ALA A 22 -3.26 -4.74 -0.35
CA ALA A 22 -4.56 -4.61 0.27
C ALA A 22 -5.66 -4.72 -0.79
N SER A 23 -6.69 -5.52 -0.51
CA SER A 23 -7.85 -5.74 -1.38
C SER A 23 -9.15 -5.81 -0.56
N GLY A 24 -10.30 -5.92 -1.24
CA GLY A 24 -11.61 -5.96 -0.57
C GLY A 24 -12.28 -4.59 -0.42
N PHE A 25 -11.77 -3.55 -1.10
CA PHE A 25 -12.34 -2.21 -1.06
C PHE A 25 -13.67 -2.11 -1.81
N PRO A 26 -14.58 -1.21 -1.38
CA PRO A 26 -15.79 -0.93 -2.15
C PRO A 26 -15.43 -0.32 -3.52
N PRO A 27 -16.21 -0.62 -4.59
CA PRO A 27 -15.92 -0.15 -5.95
C PRO A 27 -16.02 1.37 -6.12
N SER A 28 -16.71 2.07 -5.23
CA SER A 28 -16.91 3.53 -5.27
C SER A 28 -16.23 4.24 -4.11
N MET A 29 -14.94 3.95 -3.89
CA MET A 29 -14.17 4.49 -2.79
C MET A 29 -13.86 5.99 -3.01
N THR A 30 -14.18 6.83 -2.02
CA THR A 30 -13.97 8.29 -2.11
C THR A 30 -12.53 8.67 -1.76
N PRO A 31 -12.00 9.82 -2.21
CA PRO A 31 -10.67 10.29 -1.81
C PRO A 31 -10.49 10.39 -0.28
N GLN A 32 -11.54 10.77 0.46
CA GLN A 32 -11.53 10.83 1.92
C GLN A 32 -11.34 9.43 2.53
N GLU A 33 -12.00 8.42 1.98
CA GLU A 33 -11.81 7.03 2.42
C GLU A 33 -10.39 6.52 2.14
N LYS A 34 -9.75 6.96 1.04
CA LYS A 34 -8.35 6.63 0.75
C LYS A 34 -7.41 7.21 1.79
N HIS A 35 -7.69 8.44 2.23
CA HIS A 35 -6.94 9.10 3.30
C HIS A 35 -7.12 8.38 4.63
N LEU A 36 -8.37 8.10 5.03
CA LEU A 36 -8.68 7.35 6.25
C LEU A 36 -8.06 5.94 6.26
N PHE A 37 -8.04 5.26 5.12
CA PHE A 37 -7.35 3.98 4.97
C PHE A 37 -5.84 4.13 5.20
N SER A 38 -5.22 5.14 4.59
CA SER A 38 -3.81 5.45 4.77
C SER A 38 -3.46 5.71 6.23
N ASP A 39 -4.28 6.50 6.93
CA ASP A 39 -4.09 6.81 8.36
C ASP A 39 -4.19 5.57 9.24
N ARG A 40 -5.14 4.68 8.97
CA ARG A 40 -5.30 3.42 9.71
C ARG A 40 -4.13 2.47 9.51
N VAL A 41 -3.64 2.35 8.27
CA VAL A 41 -2.42 1.58 7.98
C VAL A 41 -1.23 2.18 8.74
N ASN A 42 -1.02 3.49 8.64
CA ASN A 42 0.07 4.17 9.33
C ASN A 42 -0.03 4.01 10.85
N SER A 43 -1.24 4.09 11.42
CA SER A 43 -1.47 3.87 12.85
C SER A 43 -1.15 2.43 13.26
N ALA A 44 -1.61 1.43 12.50
CA ALA A 44 -1.33 0.02 12.75
C ALA A 44 0.18 -0.30 12.64
N THR A 45 0.90 0.42 11.78
CA THR A 45 2.33 0.20 11.52
C THR A 45 3.22 1.33 11.99
N THR A 46 2.81 2.10 13.01
CA THR A 46 3.45 3.38 13.45
C THR A 46 4.98 3.30 13.63
N ARG A 47 5.54 2.10 13.88
CA ARG A 47 6.98 1.88 14.09
C ARG A 47 7.74 1.46 12.83
N LEU A 48 7.06 1.24 11.72
CA LEU A 48 7.59 0.71 10.48
C LEU A 48 7.54 1.78 9.40
N SER A 49 8.67 2.01 8.73
CA SER A 49 8.69 2.89 7.56
C SER A 49 7.97 2.21 6.40
N SER A 50 6.97 2.90 5.84
CA SER A 50 6.23 2.43 4.68
C SER A 50 5.99 3.51 3.63
N THR A 51 5.90 3.10 2.37
CA THR A 51 5.40 3.92 1.25
C THR A 51 4.17 3.26 0.67
N MET A 52 3.10 4.02 0.42
CA MET A 52 1.86 3.48 -0.13
C MET A 52 1.68 3.91 -1.58
N ALA A 53 1.29 2.97 -2.44
CA ALA A 53 0.86 3.23 -3.81
C ALA A 53 -0.58 2.73 -3.97
N ALA A 54 -1.43 3.56 -4.56
CA ALA A 54 -2.79 3.19 -4.93
C ALA A 54 -2.84 2.94 -6.45
N SER A 55 -3.53 1.87 -6.85
CA SER A 55 -3.85 1.61 -8.24
C SER A 55 -5.36 1.45 -8.38
N ASP A 56 -5.93 2.17 -9.34
CA ASP A 56 -7.28 1.93 -9.83
C ASP A 56 -7.25 0.71 -10.76
N SER A 57 -8.06 -0.29 -10.46
CA SER A 57 -8.31 -1.46 -11.32
C SER A 57 -9.78 -1.46 -11.74
N PRO A 58 -10.13 -1.96 -12.93
CA PRO A 58 -11.53 -2.19 -13.32
C PRO A 58 -12.30 -3.08 -12.32
N ASP A 59 -11.61 -3.92 -11.55
CA ASP A 59 -12.19 -4.77 -10.50
C ASP A 59 -12.31 -4.07 -9.13
N GLY A 60 -11.90 -2.81 -9.02
CA GLY A 60 -11.93 -2.00 -7.81
C GLY A 60 -10.59 -1.38 -7.41
N PHE A 61 -10.52 -0.88 -6.18
CA PHE A 61 -9.30 -0.27 -5.65
C PHE A 61 -8.32 -1.32 -5.12
N ILE A 62 -7.04 -1.17 -5.46
CA ILE A 62 -5.95 -1.95 -4.87
C ILE A 62 -4.93 -0.98 -4.29
N PHE A 63 -4.47 -1.25 -3.06
CA PHE A 63 -3.36 -0.52 -2.47
C PHE A 63 -2.20 -1.48 -2.27
N VAL A 64 -0.98 -0.98 -2.47
CA VAL A 64 0.25 -1.69 -2.15
C VAL A 64 1.02 -0.85 -1.15
N VAL A 65 1.29 -1.44 0.02
CA VAL A 65 2.07 -0.81 1.08
C VAL A 65 3.44 -1.46 1.11
N TYR A 66 4.47 -0.69 0.78
CA TYR A 66 5.85 -1.14 0.73
C TYR A 66 6.50 -0.99 2.10
N PHE A 67 6.92 -2.10 2.70
CA PHE A 67 7.70 -2.15 3.93
C PHE A 67 9.12 -2.65 3.64
N HIS A 68 10.08 -2.36 4.51
CA HIS A 68 11.40 -2.97 4.44
C HIS A 68 11.28 -4.49 4.63
N LYS A 69 12.04 -5.30 3.88
CA LYS A 69 11.97 -6.77 3.91
C LYS A 69 12.13 -7.34 5.31
N SER A 70 12.99 -6.73 6.12
CA SER A 70 13.23 -7.16 7.52
C SER A 70 12.03 -6.97 8.45
N THR A 71 11.08 -6.10 8.08
CA THR A 71 9.90 -5.78 8.90
C THR A 71 8.59 -6.12 8.20
N ALA A 72 8.61 -6.63 6.98
CA ALA A 72 7.41 -6.85 6.18
C ALA A 72 6.53 -7.99 6.72
N ALA A 73 7.14 -9.03 7.31
CA ALA A 73 6.39 -10.09 8.00
C ALA A 73 5.65 -9.55 9.24
N ASP A 74 6.32 -8.73 10.04
CA ASP A 74 5.73 -8.09 11.22
C ASP A 74 4.64 -7.09 10.80
N ALA A 75 4.88 -6.31 9.74
CA ALA A 75 3.89 -5.40 9.17
C ALA A 75 2.62 -6.14 8.75
N LEU A 76 2.75 -7.28 8.06
CA LEU A 76 1.62 -8.10 7.65
C LEU A 76 0.83 -8.62 8.85
N ALA A 77 1.51 -9.08 9.89
CA ALA A 77 0.86 -9.55 11.12
C ALA A 77 0.10 -8.43 11.83
N LEU A 78 0.70 -7.24 11.94
CA LEU A 78 0.05 -6.06 12.53
C LEU A 78 -1.17 -5.61 11.73
N LEU A 79 -1.06 -5.56 10.40
CA LEU A 79 -2.17 -5.17 9.52
C LEU A 79 -3.35 -6.15 9.59
N LYS A 80 -3.06 -7.45 9.66
CA LYS A 80 -4.09 -8.48 9.85
C LYS A 80 -4.74 -8.38 11.23
N ALA A 81 -3.96 -8.11 12.28
CA ALA A 81 -4.48 -7.95 13.64
C ALA A 81 -5.30 -6.66 13.83
N ALA A 82 -5.05 -5.63 13.00
CA ALA A 82 -5.73 -4.34 13.09
C ALA A 82 -7.18 -4.33 12.58
N ASP A 83 -7.64 -5.41 11.92
CA ASP A 83 -9.00 -5.55 11.38
C ASP A 83 -9.51 -4.29 10.65
N ILE A 84 -8.72 -3.81 9.68
CA ILE A 84 -9.01 -2.55 8.99
C ILE A 84 -10.23 -2.74 8.07
N ARG A 85 -11.29 -1.95 8.29
CA ARG A 85 -12.54 -2.00 7.52
C ARG A 85 -12.87 -0.68 6.83
N VAL A 86 -13.17 -0.68 5.53
CA VAL A 86 -13.64 0.52 4.80
C VAL A 86 -15.13 0.39 4.52
N ARG A 87 -15.96 1.26 5.09
CA ARG A 87 -17.44 1.20 4.97
C ARG A 87 -18.04 -0.18 5.31
N GLY A 88 -17.45 -0.86 6.30
CA GLY A 88 -17.86 -2.21 6.70
C GLY A 88 -17.28 -3.34 5.82
N HIS A 89 -16.65 -3.02 4.69
CA HIS A 89 -15.90 -3.99 3.90
C HIS A 89 -14.57 -4.29 4.58
N GLU A 90 -14.30 -5.57 4.83
CA GLU A 90 -13.05 -6.04 5.38
C GLU A 90 -11.92 -5.92 4.36
N VAL A 91 -10.83 -5.26 4.75
CA VAL A 91 -9.65 -5.15 3.91
C VAL A 91 -8.73 -6.34 4.16
N GLN A 92 -8.44 -7.08 3.10
CA GLN A 92 -7.55 -8.24 3.17
C GLN A 92 -6.13 -7.83 2.81
N PHE A 93 -5.15 -8.31 3.60
CA PHE A 93 -3.72 -8.08 3.38
C PHE A 93 -3.01 -9.38 2.99
N SER A 94 -2.32 -9.36 1.85
CA SER A 94 -1.58 -10.52 1.28
C SER A 94 -0.22 -10.12 0.71
#